data_AF-A0A7X3C331-F1
#
_entry.id   AF-A0A7X3C331-F1
#
_cell.length_a   1.000
_cell.length_b   1.000
_cell.length_c   1.000
_cell.angle_alpha   90.00
_cell.angle_beta   90.00
_cell.angle_gamma   90.00
#
_symmetry.space_group_name_H-M   'P 1'
#
loop_
_entity.id
_entity.type
_entity.pdbx_description
1 polymer ?
#
loop_
_entity_poly.entity_id
_entity_poly.type
_entity_poly.pdbx_seq_one_letter_code
_entity_poly.pdbx_strand_id
1 'polypeptide(L)'
;MDIAKFVARRKSLRISQVKMCEGICTQSTLSKFESGGHVPSLAILSKLCARIGLTIDDLNDSNSVNANQLQSELDDLEQRLVMEDYRGVLAGLKEIDDQQMDSILLKMQFYYLRGFLGAMINQPPEEVLYDFSQILNELDESHETIFTQLVYVGSGVMYSRMNQADRANFYFKKVHAFIRNVLKDEKMYFNRVGDNYLRLLTLVFFSASYYNETRKFKQSEQLVNTGVKICAQHHVTYYLPRLKFLAAKNAIEEKQDKAVVERLINEVLAFARINDSQVIQVKAAALNTRYEKGESLTDLIP
;
A
#
# COMPACT_ATOMS: atom_id res chain seq x y z
N MET A 1 -15.10 -4.31 22.99
CA MET A 1 -16.53 -4.54 23.25
C MET A 1 -17.13 -3.36 24.01
N ASP A 2 -17.83 -2.50 23.28
CA ASP A 2 -18.53 -1.30 23.72
C ASP A 2 -19.84 -1.66 24.43
N ILE A 3 -19.73 -1.87 25.75
CA ILE A 3 -20.87 -2.11 26.64
C ILE A 3 -21.77 -0.85 26.72
N ALA A 4 -21.22 0.35 26.54
CA ALA A 4 -21.99 1.59 26.58
C ALA A 4 -22.96 1.67 25.39
N LYS A 5 -22.54 1.23 24.20
CA LYS A 5 -23.41 1.10 23.01
C LYS A 5 -24.55 0.13 23.23
N PHE A 6 -24.28 -1.03 23.85
CA PHE A 6 -25.33 -1.98 24.25
C PHE A 6 -26.36 -1.31 25.18
N VAL A 7 -25.89 -0.62 26.23
CA VAL A 7 -26.75 0.07 27.21
C VAL A 7 -27.55 1.19 26.57
N ALA A 8 -26.92 2.00 25.71
CA ALA A 8 -27.56 3.09 24.99
C ALA A 8 -28.66 2.58 24.06
N ARG A 9 -28.41 1.49 23.31
CA ARG A 9 -29.40 0.88 22.43
C ARG A 9 -30.59 0.29 23.20
N ARG A 10 -30.35 -0.39 24.33
CA ARG A 10 -31.45 -0.87 25.18
C ARG A 10 -32.31 0.29 25.70
N LYS A 11 -31.67 1.37 26.17
CA LYS A 11 -32.36 2.56 26.71
C LYS A 11 -33.17 3.29 25.62
N SER A 12 -32.65 3.40 24.39
CA SER A 12 -33.40 4.05 23.30
C SER A 12 -34.64 3.26 22.88
N LEU A 13 -34.62 1.92 23.01
CA LEU A 13 -35.78 1.05 22.83
C LEU A 13 -36.72 1.01 24.06
N ARG A 14 -36.39 1.72 25.15
CA ARG A 14 -37.15 1.78 26.41
C ARG A 14 -37.41 0.40 27.06
N ILE A 15 -36.52 -0.57 26.84
CA ILE A 15 -36.63 -1.93 27.41
C ILE A 15 -35.98 -1.95 28.81
N SER A 16 -36.68 -2.45 29.82
CA SER A 16 -36.13 -2.63 31.17
C SER A 16 -35.14 -3.81 31.25
N GLN A 17 -34.22 -3.82 32.20
CA GLN A 17 -33.28 -4.96 32.39
C GLN A 17 -34.02 -6.28 32.63
N VAL A 18 -35.12 -6.24 33.41
CA VAL A 18 -35.97 -7.41 33.67
C VAL A 18 -36.54 -7.98 32.36
N LYS A 19 -37.04 -7.11 31.48
CA LYS A 19 -37.57 -7.54 30.18
C LYS A 19 -36.46 -8.01 29.24
N MET A 20 -35.29 -7.40 29.33
CA MET A 20 -34.14 -7.72 28.50
C MET A 20 -33.56 -9.10 28.80
N CYS A 21 -33.50 -9.51 30.07
CA CYS A 21 -32.93 -10.81 30.46
C CYS A 21 -33.91 -11.99 30.39
N GLU A 22 -35.22 -11.73 30.23
CA GLU A 22 -36.28 -12.75 30.24
C GLU A 22 -36.01 -13.91 29.24
N GLY A 23 -35.92 -15.14 29.73
CA GLY A 23 -35.64 -16.32 28.90
C GLY A 23 -34.22 -16.40 28.31
N ILE A 24 -33.30 -15.51 28.73
CA ILE A 24 -31.89 -15.51 28.28
C ILE A 24 -30.94 -15.70 29.46
N CYS A 25 -31.06 -14.89 30.52
CA CYS A 25 -30.18 -14.92 31.69
C CYS A 25 -30.88 -14.30 32.92
N THR A 26 -30.20 -14.26 34.06
CA THR A 26 -30.73 -13.58 35.25
C THR A 26 -30.53 -12.06 35.17
N GLN A 27 -31.42 -11.29 35.81
CA GLN A 27 -31.28 -9.82 35.88
C GLN A 27 -29.97 -9.40 36.55
N SER A 28 -29.45 -10.19 37.49
CA SER A 28 -28.13 -9.98 38.10
C SER A 28 -26.98 -10.12 37.09
N THR A 29 -27.06 -11.08 36.17
CA THR A 29 -26.06 -11.29 35.11
C THR A 29 -26.07 -10.12 34.13
N LEU A 30 -27.25 -9.67 33.69
CA LEU A 30 -27.37 -8.50 32.84
C LEU A 30 -26.89 -7.22 33.53
N SER A 31 -27.22 -7.02 34.80
CA SER A 31 -26.77 -5.86 35.58
C SER A 31 -25.24 -5.81 35.69
N LYS A 32 -24.59 -6.95 35.95
CA LYS A 32 -23.12 -7.04 36.01
C LYS A 32 -22.47 -6.80 34.65
N PHE A 33 -23.09 -7.25 33.57
CA PHE A 33 -22.64 -6.95 32.21
C PHE A 33 -22.72 -5.45 31.92
N GLU A 34 -23.87 -4.83 32.15
CA GLU A 34 -24.09 -3.40 31.87
C GLU A 34 -23.24 -2.47 32.74
N SER A 35 -22.82 -2.90 33.93
CA SER A 35 -21.91 -2.16 34.80
C SER A 35 -20.43 -2.43 34.51
N GLY A 36 -20.09 -3.19 33.46
CA GLY A 36 -18.71 -3.54 33.10
C GLY A 36 -18.03 -4.55 34.03
N GLY A 37 -18.79 -5.19 34.94
CA GLY A 37 -18.24 -6.07 35.97
C GLY A 37 -18.06 -7.53 35.55
N HIS A 38 -18.82 -8.03 34.57
CA HIS A 38 -18.68 -9.41 34.08
C HIS A 38 -19.26 -9.59 32.67
N VAL A 39 -18.45 -10.11 31.75
CA VAL A 39 -18.90 -10.45 30.40
C VAL A 39 -19.53 -11.86 30.41
N PRO A 40 -20.81 -12.00 30.00
CA PRO A 40 -21.46 -13.31 29.95
C PRO A 40 -20.92 -14.16 28.79
N SER A 41 -21.29 -15.44 28.76
CA SER A 41 -20.86 -16.32 27.66
C SER A 41 -21.34 -15.83 26.30
N LEU A 42 -20.60 -16.18 25.24
CA LEU A 42 -20.91 -15.79 23.86
C LEU A 42 -22.36 -16.14 23.46
N ALA A 43 -22.86 -17.29 23.92
CA ALA A 43 -24.24 -17.72 23.66
C ALA A 43 -25.30 -16.80 24.31
N ILE A 44 -25.03 -16.30 25.52
CA ILE A 44 -25.90 -15.34 26.21
C ILE A 44 -25.80 -13.97 25.53
N LEU A 45 -24.58 -13.53 25.24
CA LEU A 45 -24.32 -12.24 24.60
C LEU A 45 -24.97 -12.15 23.21
N SER A 46 -24.86 -13.19 22.38
CA SER A 46 -25.51 -13.28 21.07
C SER A 46 -27.02 -13.10 21.17
N LYS A 47 -27.67 -13.82 22.10
CA LYS A 47 -29.12 -13.72 22.33
C LYS A 47 -29.54 -12.33 22.83
N LEU A 48 -28.74 -11.72 23.71
CA LEU A 48 -28.98 -10.35 24.18
C LEU A 48 -28.86 -9.35 23.04
N CYS A 49 -27.82 -9.43 22.21
CA CYS A 49 -27.63 -8.52 21.06
C CYS A 49 -28.79 -8.64 20.07
N ALA A 50 -29.14 -9.87 19.68
CA ALA A 50 -30.23 -10.13 18.73
C ALA A 50 -31.57 -9.51 19.19
N ARG A 51 -31.86 -9.52 20.50
CA ARG A 51 -33.10 -8.98 21.07
C ARG A 51 -33.26 -7.47 20.89
N ILE A 52 -32.17 -6.73 20.80
CA ILE A 52 -32.18 -5.26 20.60
C ILE A 52 -31.76 -4.86 19.18
N GLY A 53 -31.71 -5.84 18.27
CA GLY A 53 -31.33 -5.65 16.87
C GLY A 53 -29.86 -5.26 16.71
N LEU A 54 -28.98 -5.82 17.55
CA LEU A 54 -27.54 -5.71 17.40
C LEU A 54 -26.92 -7.08 17.06
N THR A 55 -25.78 -7.05 16.40
CA THR A 55 -24.85 -8.17 16.31
C THR A 55 -23.76 -8.05 17.38
N ILE A 56 -22.98 -9.10 17.59
CA ILE A 56 -21.80 -9.03 18.47
C ILE A 56 -20.76 -8.08 17.86
N ASP A 57 -20.67 -8.03 16.53
CA ASP A 57 -19.78 -7.13 15.81
C ASP A 57 -20.19 -5.67 16.01
N ASP A 58 -21.48 -5.38 16.13
CA ASP A 58 -21.96 -4.03 16.43
C ASP A 58 -21.48 -3.55 17.81
N LEU A 59 -21.28 -4.46 18.77
CA LEU A 59 -20.67 -4.14 20.07
C LEU A 59 -19.16 -4.00 19.97
N ASN A 60 -18.55 -4.37 18.86
CA ASN A 60 -17.14 -4.12 18.57
C ASN A 60 -16.95 -2.87 17.68
N ASP A 61 -18.03 -2.18 17.30
CA ASP A 61 -17.99 -1.10 16.30
C ASP A 61 -17.21 0.14 16.68
N SER A 62 -16.95 0.41 17.96
CA SER A 62 -16.05 1.50 18.34
C SER A 62 -14.64 1.28 17.77
N ASN A 63 -14.23 0.03 17.60
CA ASN A 63 -12.96 -0.34 16.98
C ASN A 63 -13.11 -0.58 15.46
N SER A 64 -14.27 -1.04 14.98
CA SER A 64 -14.50 -1.31 13.55
C SER A 64 -14.58 -0.01 12.72
N VAL A 65 -15.20 1.05 13.25
CA VAL A 65 -15.31 2.35 12.58
C VAL A 65 -13.93 3.00 12.47
N ASN A 66 -13.12 2.95 13.53
CA ASN A 66 -11.74 3.45 13.52
C ASN A 66 -10.85 2.64 12.57
N ALA A 67 -10.99 1.30 12.53
CA ALA A 67 -10.21 0.45 11.63
C ALA A 67 -10.55 0.69 10.15
N ASN A 68 -11.84 0.89 9.82
CA ASN A 68 -12.27 1.20 8.45
C ASN A 68 -11.82 2.61 8.02
N GLN A 69 -11.87 3.59 8.91
CA GLN A 69 -11.34 4.93 8.65
C GLN A 69 -9.83 4.88 8.43
N LEU A 70 -9.09 4.20 9.31
CA LEU A 70 -7.65 4.03 9.17
C LEU A 70 -7.27 3.27 7.89
N GLN A 71 -8.04 2.24 7.50
CA GLN A 71 -7.84 1.56 6.22
C GLN A 71 -7.96 2.55 5.05
N SER A 72 -9.03 3.35 5.02
CA SER A 72 -9.24 4.37 3.98
C SER A 72 -8.12 5.41 3.96
N GLU A 73 -7.65 5.85 5.13
CA GLU A 73 -6.53 6.79 5.24
C GLU A 73 -5.23 6.19 4.69
N LEU A 74 -4.91 4.95 5.04
CA LEU A 74 -3.73 4.25 4.54
C LEU A 74 -3.81 3.98 3.03
N ASP A 75 -4.99 3.65 2.51
CA ASP A 75 -5.22 3.46 1.08
C ASP A 75 -5.03 4.78 0.29
N ASP A 76 -5.54 5.90 0.83
CA ASP A 76 -5.32 7.24 0.27
C ASP A 76 -3.83 7.60 0.27
N LEU A 77 -3.10 7.29 1.35
CA LEU A 77 -1.66 7.52 1.44
C LEU A 77 -0.89 6.64 0.44
N GLU A 78 -1.31 5.41 0.23
CA GLU A 78 -0.72 4.50 -0.76
C GLU A 78 -0.92 5.03 -2.19
N GLN A 79 -2.11 5.54 -2.51
CA GLN A 79 -2.36 6.19 -3.80
C GLN A 79 -1.49 7.45 -3.99
N ARG A 80 -1.38 8.30 -2.96
CA ARG A 80 -0.51 9.50 -2.99
C ARG A 80 0.96 9.16 -3.17
N LEU A 81 1.44 8.09 -2.51
CA LEU A 81 2.81 7.60 -2.67
C LEU A 81 3.11 7.26 -4.13
N VAL A 82 2.17 6.59 -4.78
CA VAL A 82 2.28 6.23 -6.20
C VAL A 82 2.24 7.45 -7.13
N MET A 83 1.48 8.48 -6.77
CA MET A 83 1.43 9.76 -7.49
C MET A 83 2.61 10.69 -7.17
N GLU A 84 3.59 10.22 -6.39
CA GLU A 84 4.77 10.99 -5.95
C GLU A 84 4.46 12.21 -5.06
N ASP A 85 3.29 12.24 -4.42
CA ASP A 85 2.95 13.23 -3.39
C ASP A 85 3.60 12.86 -2.04
N TYR A 86 4.94 12.77 -2.01
CA TYR A 86 5.68 12.38 -0.82
C TYR A 86 5.46 13.34 0.36
N ARG A 87 5.15 14.61 0.08
CA ARG A 87 4.83 15.60 1.13
C ARG A 87 3.49 15.28 1.78
N GLY A 88 2.46 14.97 1.00
CA GLY A 88 1.16 14.55 1.52
C GLY A 88 1.25 13.23 2.28
N VAL A 89 2.03 12.25 1.77
CA VAL A 89 2.25 10.98 2.48
C VAL A 89 2.94 11.21 3.83
N LEU A 90 4.00 12.02 3.86
CA LEU A 90 4.71 12.33 5.10
C LEU A 90 3.81 13.02 6.13
N ALA A 91 2.95 13.95 5.68
CA ALA A 91 2.02 14.65 6.55
C ALA A 91 0.97 13.69 7.11
N GLY A 92 0.34 12.87 6.27
CA GLY A 92 -0.69 11.93 6.73
C GLY A 92 -0.16 10.86 7.67
N LEU A 93 1.04 10.31 7.41
CA LEU A 93 1.65 9.32 8.29
C LEU A 93 1.99 9.87 9.69
N LYS A 94 2.17 11.18 9.86
CA LYS A 94 2.43 11.80 11.17
C LYS A 94 1.20 11.90 12.05
N GLU A 95 0.02 11.93 11.46
CA GLU A 95 -1.26 12.01 12.18
C GLU A 95 -1.72 10.64 12.70
N ILE A 96 -1.09 9.56 12.23
CA ILE A 96 -1.44 8.19 12.57
C ILE A 96 -0.61 7.74 13.78
N ASP A 97 -1.31 7.34 14.86
CA ASP A 97 -0.71 6.69 16.03
C ASP A 97 -0.74 5.16 15.87
N ASP A 98 0.43 4.55 15.67
CA ASP A 98 0.58 3.11 15.47
C ASP A 98 0.37 2.28 16.73
N GLN A 99 0.46 2.89 17.93
CA GLN A 99 0.25 2.18 19.20
C GLN A 99 -1.20 1.77 19.40
N GLN A 100 -2.14 2.40 18.71
CA GLN A 100 -3.58 2.13 18.82
C GLN A 100 -4.09 1.16 17.76
N MET A 101 -3.20 0.64 16.90
CA MET A 101 -3.58 -0.32 15.86
C MET A 101 -3.67 -1.74 16.40
N ASP A 102 -4.83 -2.37 16.28
CA ASP A 102 -4.99 -3.79 16.60
C ASP A 102 -4.79 -4.70 15.37
N SER A 103 -5.02 -4.18 14.16
CA SER A 103 -4.96 -4.97 12.92
C SER A 103 -3.52 -5.16 12.43
N ILE A 104 -3.09 -6.41 12.29
CA ILE A 104 -1.79 -6.79 11.72
C ILE A 104 -1.66 -6.29 10.28
N LEU A 105 -2.72 -6.37 9.47
CA LEU A 105 -2.70 -5.91 8.08
C LEU A 105 -2.50 -4.39 7.98
N LEU A 106 -3.21 -3.62 8.83
CA LEU A 106 -3.07 -2.15 8.87
C LEU A 106 -1.67 -1.75 9.35
N LYS A 107 -1.12 -2.45 10.36
CA LYS A 107 0.26 -2.24 10.81
C LYS A 107 1.27 -2.49 9.70
N MET A 108 1.13 -3.59 8.96
CA MET A 108 2.01 -3.87 7.82
C MET A 108 1.93 -2.79 6.75
N GLN A 109 0.71 -2.33 6.40
CA GLN A 109 0.54 -1.24 5.44
C GLN A 109 1.17 0.06 5.94
N PHE A 110 0.96 0.42 7.20
CA PHE A 110 1.54 1.60 7.82
C PHE A 110 3.08 1.58 7.83
N TYR A 111 3.70 0.52 8.37
CA TYR A 111 5.16 0.41 8.41
C TYR A 111 5.78 0.31 7.01
N TYR A 112 5.07 -0.33 6.06
CA TYR A 112 5.46 -0.32 4.66
C TYR A 112 5.49 1.12 4.13
N LEU A 113 4.41 1.88 4.26
CA LEU A 113 4.33 3.24 3.74
C LEU A 113 5.38 4.15 4.37
N ARG A 114 5.58 4.06 5.69
CA ARG A 114 6.56 4.87 6.43
C ARG A 114 7.99 4.54 6.03
N GLY A 115 8.39 3.27 6.07
CA GLY A 115 9.73 2.85 5.69
C GLY A 115 10.03 3.07 4.20
N PHE A 116 9.05 2.80 3.33
CA PHE A 116 9.20 3.00 1.90
C PHE A 116 9.34 4.49 1.54
N LEU A 117 8.52 5.35 2.13
CA LEU A 117 8.67 6.80 2.00
C LEU A 117 10.05 7.25 2.49
N GLY A 118 10.50 6.77 3.65
CA GLY A 118 11.82 7.05 4.20
C GLY A 118 12.95 6.70 3.23
N ALA A 119 12.88 5.55 2.58
CA ALA A 119 13.82 5.14 1.54
C ALA A 119 13.79 6.07 0.31
N MET A 120 12.62 6.59 -0.07
CA MET A 120 12.45 7.50 -1.20
C MET A 120 12.98 8.91 -0.95
N ILE A 121 12.89 9.40 0.28
CA ILE A 121 13.33 10.74 0.67
C ILE A 121 14.71 10.77 1.34
N ASN A 122 15.46 9.67 1.29
CA ASN A 122 16.79 9.50 1.89
C ASN A 122 16.82 9.78 3.41
N GLN A 123 15.85 9.26 4.16
CA GLN A 123 15.95 9.22 5.62
C GLN A 123 17.13 8.36 6.07
N PRO A 124 17.61 8.53 7.33
CA PRO A 124 18.64 7.67 7.90
C PRO A 124 18.26 6.17 7.73
N PRO A 125 19.20 5.32 7.26
CA PRO A 125 18.92 3.91 7.05
C PRO A 125 18.40 3.19 8.30
N GLU A 126 18.80 3.63 9.49
CA GLU A 126 18.36 3.06 10.77
C GLU A 126 16.84 3.21 10.96
N GLU A 127 16.28 4.37 10.61
CA GLU A 127 14.84 4.65 10.68
C GLU A 127 14.06 3.79 9.67
N VAL A 128 14.56 3.72 8.43
CA VAL A 128 13.96 2.89 7.36
C VAL A 128 13.99 1.40 7.74
N LEU A 129 15.13 0.93 8.26
CA LEU A 129 15.31 -0.46 8.67
C LEU A 129 14.49 -0.81 9.90
N TYR A 130 14.24 0.14 10.81
CA TYR A 130 13.34 -0.07 11.94
C TYR A 130 11.93 -0.43 11.44
N ASP A 131 11.35 0.37 10.55
CA ASP A 131 10.04 0.09 9.95
C ASP A 131 9.99 -1.25 9.21
N PHE A 132 11.03 -1.53 8.42
CA PHE A 132 11.13 -2.80 7.71
C PHE A 132 11.25 -4.00 8.65
N SER A 133 11.92 -3.83 9.80
CA SER A 133 12.07 -4.89 10.79
C SER A 133 10.75 -5.27 11.45
N GLN A 134 9.85 -4.30 11.67
CA GLN A 134 8.51 -4.56 12.21
C GLN A 134 7.75 -5.55 11.32
N ILE A 135 7.87 -5.42 10.00
CA ILE A 135 7.24 -6.37 9.07
C ILE A 135 8.00 -7.69 9.03
N LEU A 136 9.32 -7.65 8.79
CA LEU A 136 10.11 -8.85 8.50
C LEU A 136 10.30 -9.80 9.70
N ASN A 137 10.27 -9.27 10.92
CA ASN A 137 10.62 -10.00 12.14
C ASN A 137 9.46 -10.19 13.10
N GLU A 138 8.33 -9.51 12.92
CA GLU A 138 7.19 -9.59 13.84
C GLU A 138 5.86 -9.85 13.11
N LEU A 139 5.52 -9.04 12.10
CA LEU A 139 4.18 -9.08 11.49
C LEU A 139 4.03 -10.11 10.34
N ASP A 140 5.12 -10.43 9.63
CA ASP A 140 5.17 -11.37 8.51
C ASP A 140 6.48 -12.18 8.52
N GLU A 141 6.76 -12.88 9.62
CA GLU A 141 8.00 -13.67 9.79
C GLU A 141 8.18 -14.77 8.71
N SER A 142 7.09 -15.28 8.13
CA SER A 142 7.15 -16.27 7.04
C SER A 142 7.51 -15.66 5.68
N HIS A 143 7.51 -14.34 5.56
CA HIS A 143 7.86 -13.57 4.36
C HIS A 143 6.92 -13.87 3.18
N GLU A 144 5.66 -14.17 3.48
CA GLU A 144 4.69 -14.69 2.51
C GLU A 144 3.83 -13.59 1.88
N THR A 145 3.67 -12.45 2.56
CA THR A 145 2.77 -11.38 2.09
C THR A 145 3.42 -10.48 1.05
N ILE A 146 2.58 -9.72 0.34
CA ILE A 146 3.07 -8.67 -0.56
C ILE A 146 3.81 -7.56 0.19
N PHE A 147 3.53 -7.34 1.48
CA PHE A 147 4.21 -6.33 2.29
C PHE A 147 5.69 -6.64 2.46
N THR A 148 6.06 -7.91 2.65
CA THR A 148 7.48 -8.31 2.66
C THR A 148 8.16 -8.00 1.32
N GLN A 149 7.46 -8.21 0.20
CA GLN A 149 8.03 -7.90 -1.12
C GLN A 149 8.21 -6.39 -1.31
N LEU A 150 7.29 -5.58 -0.78
CA LEU A 150 7.39 -4.12 -0.79
C LEU A 150 8.54 -3.63 0.09
N VAL A 151 8.75 -4.25 1.26
CA VAL A 151 9.92 -4.02 2.11
C VAL A 151 11.22 -4.35 1.37
N TYR A 152 11.27 -5.44 0.62
CA TYR A 152 12.43 -5.76 -0.22
C TYR A 152 12.67 -4.71 -1.30
N VAL A 153 11.62 -4.19 -1.96
CA VAL A 153 11.80 -3.07 -2.90
C VAL A 153 12.35 -1.84 -2.19
N GLY A 154 11.77 -1.44 -1.06
CA GLY A 154 12.24 -0.28 -0.29
C GLY A 154 13.70 -0.44 0.15
N SER A 155 14.08 -1.64 0.60
CA SER A 155 15.46 -1.99 0.94
C SER A 155 16.38 -1.88 -0.27
N GLY A 156 15.94 -2.37 -1.43
CA GLY A 156 16.67 -2.26 -2.70
C GLY A 156 16.92 -0.81 -3.10
N VAL A 157 15.89 0.04 -3.00
CA VAL A 157 15.97 1.48 -3.28
C VAL A 157 16.94 2.17 -2.31
N MET A 158 16.79 1.92 -1.00
CA MET A 158 17.66 2.48 0.03
C MET A 158 19.13 2.11 -0.23
N TYR A 159 19.43 0.83 -0.45
CA TYR A 159 20.80 0.39 -0.72
C TYR A 159 21.35 0.92 -2.05
N SER A 160 20.52 1.09 -3.08
CA SER A 160 20.93 1.73 -4.34
C SER A 160 21.40 3.17 -4.10
N ARG A 161 20.61 3.95 -3.33
CA ARG A 161 20.94 5.33 -2.95
C ARG A 161 22.19 5.45 -2.09
N MET A 162 22.48 4.42 -1.29
CA MET A 162 23.72 4.30 -0.51
C MET A 162 24.93 3.81 -1.35
N ASN A 163 24.78 3.65 -2.67
CA ASN A 163 25.79 3.07 -3.56
C ASN A 163 26.23 1.64 -3.19
N GLN A 164 25.36 0.87 -2.52
CA GLN A 164 25.61 -0.52 -2.12
C GLN A 164 24.96 -1.49 -3.14
N ALA A 165 25.54 -1.52 -4.34
CA ALA A 165 24.97 -2.22 -5.50
C ALA A 165 24.67 -3.71 -5.24
N ASP A 166 25.57 -4.43 -4.56
CA ASP A 166 25.39 -5.85 -4.27
C ASP A 166 24.17 -6.12 -3.38
N ARG A 167 23.95 -5.25 -2.37
CA ARG A 167 22.79 -5.34 -1.48
C ARG A 167 21.52 -4.97 -2.21
N ALA A 168 21.52 -3.90 -3.01
CA ALA A 168 20.38 -3.54 -3.85
C ALA A 168 19.98 -4.71 -4.77
N ASN A 169 20.96 -5.31 -5.45
CA ASN A 169 20.77 -6.45 -6.33
C ASN A 169 20.19 -7.67 -5.63
N PHE A 170 20.60 -7.94 -4.40
CA PHE A 170 20.07 -9.04 -3.60
C PHE A 170 18.56 -8.90 -3.40
N TYR A 171 18.08 -7.73 -2.97
CA TYR A 171 16.65 -7.51 -2.75
C TYR A 171 15.85 -7.49 -4.06
N PHE A 172 16.32 -6.80 -5.10
CA PHE A 172 15.61 -6.76 -6.38
C PHE A 172 15.53 -8.13 -7.07
N LYS A 173 16.48 -9.05 -6.83
CA LYS A 173 16.36 -10.44 -7.29
C LYS A 173 15.21 -11.17 -6.62
N LYS A 174 14.99 -10.98 -5.31
CA LYS A 174 13.85 -11.57 -4.59
C LYS A 174 12.52 -11.05 -5.15
N VAL A 175 12.41 -9.73 -5.31
CA VAL A 175 11.21 -9.08 -5.85
C VAL A 175 10.93 -9.56 -7.28
N HIS A 176 11.94 -9.63 -8.14
CA HIS A 176 11.76 -10.14 -9.50
C HIS A 176 11.32 -11.61 -9.54
N ALA A 177 11.82 -12.45 -8.63
CA ALA A 177 11.36 -13.83 -8.52
C ALA A 177 9.88 -13.90 -8.10
N PHE A 178 9.47 -13.06 -7.15
CA PHE A 178 8.06 -12.94 -6.73
C PHE A 178 7.17 -12.48 -7.89
N ILE A 179 7.51 -11.39 -8.58
CA ILE A 179 6.75 -10.88 -9.73
C ILE A 179 6.58 -11.97 -10.78
N ARG A 180 7.65 -12.69 -11.15
CA ARG A 180 7.56 -13.79 -12.12
C ARG A 180 6.62 -14.91 -11.67
N ASN A 181 6.54 -15.19 -10.37
CA ASN A 181 5.62 -16.21 -9.86
C ASN A 181 4.17 -15.73 -9.88
N VAL A 182 3.91 -14.47 -9.51
CA VAL A 182 2.57 -13.86 -9.62
C VAL A 182 2.07 -13.88 -11.07
N LEU A 183 2.93 -13.51 -12.03
CA LEU A 183 2.54 -13.42 -13.44
C LEU A 183 2.31 -14.78 -14.13
N LYS A 184 2.73 -15.90 -13.52
CA LYS A 184 2.42 -17.25 -14.05
C LYS A 184 0.94 -17.58 -13.93
N ASP A 185 0.30 -17.14 -12.85
CA ASP A 185 -1.13 -17.32 -12.61
C ASP A 185 -1.72 -16.09 -11.91
N GLU A 186 -1.82 -15.01 -12.68
CA GLU A 186 -2.28 -13.70 -12.23
C GLU A 186 -3.70 -13.77 -11.62
N LYS A 187 -4.59 -14.57 -12.24
CA LYS A 187 -5.96 -14.76 -11.74
C LYS A 187 -5.96 -15.44 -10.38
N MET A 188 -5.20 -16.51 -10.21
CA MET A 188 -5.08 -17.21 -8.93
C MET A 188 -4.54 -16.30 -7.83
N TYR A 189 -3.57 -15.44 -8.14
CA TYR A 189 -3.03 -14.49 -7.18
C TYR A 189 -4.10 -13.47 -6.72
N PHE A 190 -4.72 -12.75 -7.65
CA PHE A 190 -5.73 -11.74 -7.31
C PHE A 190 -6.98 -12.34 -6.65
N ASN A 191 -7.39 -13.55 -7.04
CA ASN A 191 -8.49 -14.27 -6.38
C ASN A 191 -8.18 -14.63 -4.92
N ARG A 192 -6.90 -14.85 -4.57
CA ARG A 192 -6.48 -15.25 -3.21
C ARG A 192 -6.25 -14.06 -2.29
N VAL A 193 -5.65 -13.00 -2.81
CA VAL A 193 -5.08 -11.92 -1.98
C VAL A 193 -5.91 -10.62 -2.07
N GLY A 194 -6.88 -10.56 -2.98
CA GLY A 194 -7.70 -9.36 -3.21
C GLY A 194 -7.02 -8.35 -4.14
N ASP A 195 -7.60 -7.16 -4.23
CA ASP A 195 -7.25 -6.13 -5.21
C ASP A 195 -5.95 -5.38 -4.86
N ASN A 196 -4.81 -6.05 -5.03
CA ASN A 196 -3.46 -5.53 -4.71
C ASN A 196 -2.70 -5.02 -5.94
N TYR A 197 -3.40 -4.65 -7.02
CA TYR A 197 -2.73 -4.25 -8.26
C TYR A 197 -1.81 -3.05 -8.05
N LEU A 198 -2.16 -2.11 -7.15
CA LEU A 198 -1.34 -0.93 -6.87
C LEU A 198 0.01 -1.30 -6.27
N ARG A 199 0.00 -2.22 -5.30
CA ARG A 199 1.21 -2.79 -4.69
C ARG A 199 2.05 -3.54 -5.72
N LEU A 200 1.41 -4.35 -6.56
CA LEU A 200 2.11 -5.05 -7.64
C LEU A 200 2.73 -4.07 -8.65
N LEU A 201 2.02 -2.99 -9.01
CA LEU A 201 2.55 -1.92 -9.85
C LEU A 201 3.78 -1.25 -9.22
N THR A 202 3.75 -0.98 -7.91
CA THR A 202 4.91 -0.50 -7.16
C THR A 202 6.09 -1.47 -7.29
N LEU A 203 5.88 -2.77 -7.05
CA LEU A 203 6.94 -3.78 -7.19
C LEU A 203 7.53 -3.80 -8.61
N VAL A 204 6.66 -3.79 -9.62
CA VAL A 204 7.02 -3.83 -11.04
C VAL A 204 7.82 -2.59 -11.44
N PHE A 205 7.32 -1.40 -11.11
CA PHE A 205 7.93 -0.14 -11.49
C PHE A 205 9.33 0.04 -10.90
N PHE A 206 9.49 -0.17 -9.59
CA PHE A 206 10.79 0.02 -8.95
C PHE A 206 11.80 -1.04 -9.40
N SER A 207 11.35 -2.28 -9.63
CA SER A 207 12.19 -3.32 -10.23
C SER A 207 12.62 -2.95 -11.67
N ALA A 208 11.72 -2.34 -12.45
CA ALA A 208 12.04 -1.85 -13.79
C ALA A 208 13.03 -0.68 -13.74
N SER A 209 12.86 0.26 -12.80
CA SER A 209 13.80 1.38 -12.60
C SER A 209 15.19 0.88 -12.25
N TYR A 210 15.29 -0.06 -11.31
CA TYR A 210 16.56 -0.68 -10.95
C TYR A 210 17.25 -1.38 -12.13
N TYR A 211 16.48 -2.07 -12.99
CA TYR A 211 17.05 -2.66 -14.20
C TYR A 211 17.46 -1.63 -15.25
N ASN A 212 16.78 -0.48 -15.34
CA ASN A 212 17.25 0.63 -16.18
C ASN A 212 18.58 1.19 -15.63
N GLU A 213 18.66 1.47 -14.33
CA GLU A 213 19.85 1.99 -13.64
C GLU A 213 21.07 1.06 -13.81
N THR A 214 20.82 -0.26 -13.77
CA THR A 214 21.86 -1.29 -13.96
C THR A 214 22.08 -1.67 -15.42
N ARG A 215 21.57 -0.87 -16.38
CA ARG A 215 21.70 -1.03 -17.84
C ARG A 215 21.16 -2.35 -18.41
N LYS A 216 20.21 -2.97 -17.71
CA LYS A 216 19.48 -4.17 -18.14
C LYS A 216 18.17 -3.78 -18.81
N PHE A 217 18.26 -2.96 -19.86
CA PHE A 217 17.12 -2.30 -20.50
C PHE A 217 16.04 -3.27 -20.96
N LYS A 218 16.39 -4.42 -21.56
CA LYS A 218 15.42 -5.45 -21.93
C LYS A 218 14.58 -5.96 -20.75
N GLN A 219 15.18 -6.14 -19.58
CA GLN A 219 14.46 -6.59 -18.39
C GLN A 219 13.59 -5.47 -17.81
N SER A 220 14.09 -4.22 -17.84
CA SER A 220 13.31 -3.04 -17.49
C SER A 220 12.07 -2.94 -18.37
N GLU A 221 12.24 -3.05 -19.69
CA GLU A 221 11.18 -2.93 -20.67
C GLU A 221 10.12 -4.04 -20.56
N GLN A 222 10.53 -5.27 -20.26
CA GLN A 222 9.58 -6.36 -19.96
C GLN A 222 8.68 -6.04 -18.75
N LEU A 223 9.26 -5.46 -17.69
CA LEU A 223 8.51 -5.04 -16.51
C LEU A 223 7.64 -3.81 -16.80
N VAL A 224 8.13 -2.83 -17.56
CA VAL A 224 7.34 -1.67 -18.00
C VAL A 224 6.10 -2.13 -18.76
N ASN A 225 6.25 -3.04 -19.72
CA ASN A 225 5.13 -3.59 -20.49
C ASN A 225 4.15 -4.37 -19.60
N THR A 226 4.66 -5.09 -18.60
CA THR A 226 3.82 -5.73 -17.57
C THR A 226 3.00 -4.69 -16.81
N GLY A 227 3.64 -3.61 -16.33
CA GLY A 227 2.95 -2.54 -15.61
C GLY A 227 1.88 -1.85 -16.45
N VAL A 228 2.17 -1.56 -17.73
CA VAL A 228 1.20 -0.98 -18.67
C VAL A 228 0.00 -1.91 -18.87
N LYS A 229 0.22 -3.22 -18.97
CA LYS A 229 -0.86 -4.21 -19.09
C LYS A 229 -1.76 -4.22 -17.85
N ILE A 230 -1.17 -4.23 -16.65
CA ILE A 230 -1.92 -4.16 -15.39
C ILE A 230 -2.74 -2.86 -15.33
N CYS A 231 -2.13 -1.72 -15.68
CA CYS A 231 -2.83 -0.44 -15.74
C CYS A 231 -4.01 -0.46 -16.71
N ALA A 232 -3.85 -1.08 -17.88
CA ALA A 232 -4.92 -1.19 -18.86
C ALA A 232 -6.07 -2.10 -18.37
N GLN A 233 -5.76 -3.20 -17.69
CA GLN A 233 -6.76 -4.14 -17.13
C GLN A 233 -7.56 -3.54 -15.97
N HIS A 234 -6.91 -2.75 -15.11
CA HIS A 234 -7.52 -2.14 -13.92
C HIS A 234 -7.91 -0.66 -14.12
N HIS A 235 -7.81 -0.13 -15.34
CA HIS A 235 -8.11 1.26 -15.68
C HIS A 235 -7.33 2.30 -14.84
N VAL A 236 -6.07 2.02 -14.53
CA VAL A 236 -5.20 2.86 -13.71
C VAL A 236 -4.45 3.87 -14.58
N THR A 237 -5.00 5.06 -14.75
CA THR A 237 -4.39 6.11 -15.60
C THR A 237 -3.26 6.87 -14.92
N TYR A 238 -3.29 7.01 -13.59
CA TYR A 238 -2.36 7.86 -12.84
C TYR A 238 -0.94 7.28 -12.73
N TYR A 239 -0.77 5.97 -12.91
CA TYR A 239 0.55 5.30 -12.88
C TYR A 239 1.25 5.36 -14.26
N LEU A 240 0.48 5.40 -15.35
CA LEU A 240 1.00 5.37 -16.72
C LEU A 240 2.07 6.44 -17.04
N PRO A 241 2.01 7.70 -16.53
CA PRO A 241 3.07 8.68 -16.79
C PRO A 241 4.45 8.17 -16.38
N ARG A 242 4.56 7.50 -15.22
CA ARG A 242 5.82 6.98 -14.67
C ARG A 242 6.35 5.82 -15.50
N LEU A 243 5.47 4.88 -15.86
CA LEU A 243 5.83 3.72 -16.70
C LEU A 243 6.29 4.16 -18.09
N LYS A 244 5.57 5.11 -18.71
CA LYS A 244 5.93 5.65 -20.01
C LYS A 244 7.20 6.48 -19.96
N PHE A 245 7.48 7.16 -18.85
CA PHE A 245 8.72 7.89 -18.66
C PHE A 245 9.91 6.93 -18.65
N LEU A 246 9.78 5.81 -17.94
CA LEU A 246 10.79 4.77 -17.92
C LEU A 246 10.95 4.08 -19.29
N ALA A 247 9.86 3.85 -20.02
CA ALA A 247 9.90 3.36 -21.40
C ALA A 247 10.69 4.30 -22.33
N ALA A 248 10.42 5.61 -22.25
CA ALA A 248 11.13 6.63 -23.02
C ALA A 248 12.63 6.63 -22.67
N LYS A 249 12.96 6.54 -21.38
CA LYS A 249 14.36 6.44 -20.90
C LYS A 249 15.06 5.19 -21.44
N ASN A 250 14.40 4.03 -21.39
CA ASN A 250 14.91 2.78 -21.99
C ASN A 250 15.19 2.95 -23.49
N ALA A 251 14.23 3.50 -24.24
CA ALA A 251 14.36 3.69 -25.68
C ALA A 251 15.52 4.62 -26.06
N ILE A 252 15.76 5.68 -25.29
CA ILE A 252 16.89 6.60 -25.51
C ILE A 252 18.22 5.89 -25.24
N GLU A 253 18.35 5.18 -24.12
CA GLU A 253 19.58 4.46 -23.76
C GLU A 253 19.90 3.32 -24.74
N GLU A 254 18.88 2.64 -25.27
CA GLU A 254 19.01 1.63 -26.32
C GLU A 254 19.21 2.22 -27.72
N LYS A 255 19.22 3.55 -27.87
CA LYS A 255 19.35 4.27 -29.14
C LYS A 255 18.32 3.83 -30.18
N GLN A 256 17.08 3.62 -29.73
CA GLN A 256 15.98 3.30 -30.63
C GLN A 256 15.68 4.48 -31.57
N ASP A 257 14.89 4.21 -32.61
CA ASP A 257 14.53 5.21 -33.61
C ASP A 257 13.89 6.46 -32.98
N LYS A 258 14.24 7.63 -33.52
CA LYS A 258 13.74 8.93 -33.05
C LYS A 258 12.22 8.99 -32.95
N ALA A 259 11.52 8.40 -33.93
CA ALA A 259 10.06 8.35 -33.93
C ALA A 259 9.48 7.56 -32.73
N VAL A 260 10.19 6.52 -32.26
CA VAL A 260 9.78 5.74 -31.08
C VAL A 260 9.95 6.59 -29.82
N VAL A 261 11.09 7.26 -29.68
CA VAL A 261 11.38 8.14 -28.54
C VAL A 261 10.37 9.28 -28.46
N GLU A 262 10.12 9.98 -29.56
CA GLU A 262 9.16 11.10 -29.63
C GLU A 262 7.74 10.64 -29.28
N ARG A 263 7.30 9.48 -29.78
CA ARG A 263 6.00 8.90 -29.43
C ARG A 263 5.91 8.64 -27.92
N LEU A 264 6.93 8.02 -27.32
CA LEU A 264 6.93 7.70 -25.90
C LEU A 264 6.91 8.98 -25.03
N ILE A 265 7.69 10.01 -25.38
CA ILE A 265 7.67 11.29 -24.68
C ILE A 265 6.28 11.95 -24.77
N ASN A 266 5.63 11.89 -25.94
CA ASN A 266 4.27 12.39 -26.10
C ASN A 266 3.26 11.62 -25.24
N GLU A 267 3.38 10.30 -25.14
CA GLU A 267 2.56 9.47 -24.24
C GLU A 267 2.76 9.87 -22.77
N VAL A 268 4.00 10.11 -22.34
CA VAL A 268 4.29 10.62 -20.98
C VAL A 268 3.54 11.91 -20.71
N LEU A 269 3.66 12.89 -21.61
CA LEU A 269 3.01 14.20 -21.45
C LEU A 269 1.48 14.10 -21.48
N ALA A 270 0.92 13.24 -22.33
CA ALA A 270 -0.52 13.03 -22.42
C ALA A 270 -1.08 12.48 -21.10
N PHE A 271 -0.49 11.40 -20.56
CA PHE A 271 -0.94 10.85 -19.29
C PHE A 271 -0.62 11.79 -18.12
N ALA A 272 0.51 12.49 -18.13
CA ALA A 272 0.85 13.41 -17.05
C ALA A 272 -0.13 14.58 -16.96
N ARG A 273 -0.63 15.09 -18.10
CA ARG A 273 -1.65 16.15 -18.15
C ARG A 273 -3.03 15.67 -17.70
N ILE A 274 -3.45 14.47 -18.12
CA ILE A 274 -4.75 13.91 -17.70
C ILE A 274 -4.82 13.70 -16.18
N ASN A 275 -3.68 13.41 -15.54
CA ASN A 275 -3.62 13.17 -14.09
C ASN A 275 -3.01 14.36 -13.31
N ASP A 276 -2.93 15.54 -13.92
CA ASP A 276 -2.40 16.78 -13.29
C ASP A 276 -1.02 16.62 -12.61
N SER A 277 -0.19 15.70 -13.12
CA SER A 277 1.13 15.42 -12.55
C SER A 277 2.17 16.41 -13.06
N GLN A 278 2.33 17.53 -12.35
CA GLN A 278 3.34 18.55 -12.67
C GLN A 278 4.77 18.01 -12.56
N VAL A 279 5.02 17.13 -11.58
CA VAL A 279 6.34 16.51 -11.35
C VAL A 279 6.77 15.73 -12.59
N ILE A 280 5.91 14.87 -13.14
CA ILE A 280 6.26 14.07 -14.32
C ILE A 280 6.37 14.95 -15.57
N GLN A 281 5.57 16.01 -15.71
CA GLN A 281 5.73 16.95 -16.82
C GLN A 281 7.11 17.62 -16.82
N VAL A 282 7.61 18.04 -15.65
CA VAL A 282 8.96 18.60 -15.51
C VAL A 282 10.03 17.55 -15.85
N LYS A 283 9.89 16.31 -15.34
CA LYS A 283 10.82 15.23 -15.68
C LYS A 283 10.83 14.94 -17.19
N ALA A 284 9.67 14.90 -17.83
CA ALA A 284 9.54 14.66 -19.27
C ALA A 284 10.20 15.77 -20.11
N ALA A 285 10.04 17.03 -19.72
CA ALA A 285 10.73 18.15 -20.37
C ALA A 285 12.25 18.06 -20.24
N ALA A 286 12.75 17.68 -19.06
CA ALA A 286 14.17 17.45 -18.83
C ALA A 286 14.69 16.26 -19.66
N LEU A 287 13.94 15.16 -19.73
CA LEU A 287 14.26 14.00 -20.55
C LEU A 287 14.38 14.38 -22.04
N ASN A 288 13.39 15.12 -22.57
CA ASN A 288 13.41 15.56 -23.97
C ASN A 288 14.61 16.48 -24.25
N THR A 289 14.89 17.43 -23.35
CA THR A 289 16.03 18.35 -23.48
C THR A 289 17.35 17.60 -23.53
N ARG A 290 17.55 16.62 -22.64
CA ARG A 290 18.79 15.83 -22.61
C ARG A 290 18.92 14.94 -23.85
N TYR A 291 17.81 14.35 -24.32
CA TYR A 291 17.78 13.57 -25.55
C TYR A 291 18.21 14.40 -26.76
N GLU A 292 17.64 15.59 -26.95
CA GLU A 292 17.97 16.49 -28.07
C GLU A 292 19.44 16.92 -28.08
N LYS A 293 20.04 17.07 -26.89
CA LYS A 293 21.45 17.46 -26.72
C LYS A 293 22.43 16.29 -26.70
N GLY A 294 21.96 15.04 -26.69
CA GLY A 294 22.80 13.85 -26.53
C GLY A 294 23.47 13.78 -25.15
N GLU A 295 22.85 14.37 -24.12
CA GLU A 295 23.36 14.40 -22.75
C GLU A 295 23.01 13.12 -21.99
N SER A 296 23.77 12.83 -20.93
CA SER A 296 23.57 11.67 -20.07
C SER A 296 22.24 11.73 -19.28
N LEU A 297 21.56 10.59 -19.13
CA LEU A 297 20.31 10.47 -18.36
C LEU A 297 20.49 10.00 -16.90
N THR A 298 21.74 9.91 -16.42
CA THR A 298 22.09 9.20 -15.16
C THR A 298 21.34 9.72 -13.92
N ASP A 299 20.95 11.01 -13.89
CA ASP A 299 20.25 11.62 -12.74
C ASP A 299 18.74 11.84 -12.94
N LEU A 300 18.20 11.43 -14.10
CA LEU A 300 16.76 11.46 -14.34
C LEU A 300 16.12 10.24 -13.67
N ILE A 301 15.85 10.37 -12.38
CA ILE A 301 15.15 9.37 -11.59
C ILE A 301 13.67 9.37 -12.01
N PRO A 302 13.09 8.21 -12.35
CA PRO A 302 11.67 8.05 -12.67
C PRO A 302 10.71 8.60 -11.63
#